data_AF-A0A4R4D471-F1
#
_entry.id   AF-A0A4R4D471-F1
#
_cell.length_a   1.000
_cell.length_b   1.000
_cell.length_c   1.000
_cell.angle_alpha   90.00
_cell.angle_beta   90.00
_cell.angle_gamma   90.00
#
_symmetry.space_group_name_H-M   'P 1'
#
loop_
_entity.id
_entity.type
_entity.pdbx_description
1 polymer ?
#
loop_
_entity_poly.entity_id
_entity_poly.type
_entity_poly.pdbx_seq_one_letter_code
_entity_poly.pdbx_strand_id
1 'polypeptide(L)'
;MRLAVSLPLVEAIKAELRTSLPDVKSSHRIEALARGLGWATNAAMRAALAAGRPDRVADSAAFQVYLAERGYAVPDRALFDGVLRAQVRAVMATHGRLTHHGFGVYEEGRISVAEWQTRFAASRAEMLEPPALAEFERASEFLSRLSRTRAPTRVLTTYNLKHSAERWHRHRGIEGRWDREYVSNGMLLAAAYHLGFQVKRASPTAFSGHLNVLTASVRALEDELKPVLPQPEPGEPFRVLGRVHPSSFTPRYGYLAAGGAKPILLRPTAHTATNLLRLAPADWWASRFPPRSRRAPFDTLAAMSHLVGLAHEAGIFEPAAFR
;
A
#
# COMPACT_ATOMS: atom_id res chain seq x y z
N MET A 1 -2.33 -5.26 -17.11
CA MET A 1 -1.29 -6.07 -16.43
C MET A 1 -0.49 -6.84 -17.46
N ARG A 2 0.85 -6.70 -17.49
CA ARG A 2 1.72 -7.50 -18.37
C ARG A 2 1.97 -8.85 -17.71
N LEU A 3 1.83 -9.93 -18.47
CA LEU A 3 1.93 -11.31 -17.99
C LEU A 3 2.97 -12.06 -18.82
N ALA A 4 3.85 -12.78 -18.13
CA ALA A 4 4.62 -13.85 -18.73
C ALA A 4 3.71 -15.09 -18.80
N VAL A 5 3.00 -15.26 -19.93
CA VAL A 5 1.99 -16.33 -20.08
C VAL A 5 2.69 -17.63 -20.42
N SER A 6 2.55 -18.63 -19.56
CA SER A 6 3.06 -19.99 -19.77
C SER A 6 1.90 -20.99 -19.87
N LEU A 7 2.17 -22.17 -20.44
CA LEU A 7 1.15 -23.23 -20.50
C LEU A 7 0.64 -23.64 -19.11
N PRO A 8 1.48 -23.85 -18.08
CA PRO A 8 1.00 -24.13 -16.73
C PRO A 8 0.10 -23.02 -16.17
N LEU A 9 0.43 -21.75 -16.42
CA LEU A 9 -0.40 -20.62 -15.98
C LEU A 9 -1.75 -20.62 -16.69
N VAL A 10 -1.79 -20.87 -18.01
CA VAL A 10 -3.05 -20.94 -18.77
C VAL A 10 -3.95 -22.07 -18.28
N GLU A 11 -3.39 -23.25 -18.00
CA GLU A 11 -4.18 -24.35 -17.45
C GLU A 11 -4.71 -24.03 -16.04
N ALA A 12 -3.92 -23.36 -15.20
CA ALA A 12 -4.37 -22.88 -13.91
C ALA A 12 -5.52 -21.86 -14.05
N ILE A 13 -5.41 -20.89 -14.96
CA ILE A 13 -6.48 -19.91 -15.20
C ILE A 13 -7.75 -20.59 -15.72
N LYS A 14 -7.63 -21.59 -16.60
CA LYS A 14 -8.79 -22.37 -17.07
C LYS A 14 -9.51 -23.06 -15.92
N ALA A 15 -8.77 -23.62 -14.97
CA ALA A 15 -9.35 -24.25 -13.78
C ALA A 15 -10.09 -23.23 -12.89
N GLU A 16 -9.52 -22.03 -12.70
CA GLU A 16 -10.17 -20.95 -11.97
C GLU A 16 -11.45 -20.48 -12.67
N LEU A 17 -11.39 -20.21 -13.98
CA LEU A 17 -12.55 -19.77 -14.76
C LEU A 17 -13.65 -20.83 -14.85
N ARG A 18 -13.29 -22.13 -14.85
CA ARG A 18 -14.29 -23.21 -14.78
C ARG A 18 -15.07 -23.16 -13.46
N THR A 19 -14.39 -22.82 -12.37
CA THR A 19 -15.00 -22.72 -11.05
C THR A 19 -15.83 -21.46 -10.91
N SER A 20 -15.33 -20.31 -11.38
CA SER A 20 -16.01 -19.01 -11.22
C SER A 20 -17.11 -18.75 -12.25
N LEU A 21 -17.07 -19.39 -13.41
CA LEU A 21 -18.04 -19.22 -14.51
C LEU A 21 -18.63 -20.58 -14.94
N PRO A 22 -19.31 -21.31 -14.05
CA PRO A 22 -19.75 -22.69 -14.33
C PRO A 22 -20.71 -22.76 -15.52
N ASP A 23 -21.57 -21.74 -15.70
CA ASP A 23 -22.62 -21.69 -16.72
C ASP A 23 -22.11 -21.33 -18.12
N VAL A 24 -20.89 -20.80 -18.23
CA VAL A 24 -20.29 -20.49 -19.53
C VAL A 24 -19.76 -21.76 -20.17
N LYS A 25 -20.22 -22.09 -21.39
CA LYS A 25 -19.75 -23.28 -22.11
C LYS A 25 -18.22 -23.32 -22.18
N SER A 26 -17.62 -24.49 -21.94
CA SER A 26 -16.16 -24.66 -21.87
C SER A 26 -15.42 -24.11 -23.11
N SER A 27 -15.94 -24.38 -24.30
CA SER A 27 -15.37 -23.85 -25.56
C SER A 27 -15.40 -22.31 -25.62
N HIS A 28 -16.45 -21.68 -25.08
CA HIS A 28 -16.55 -20.22 -25.02
C HIS A 28 -15.61 -19.64 -23.98
N ARG A 29 -15.49 -20.24 -22.78
CA ARG A 29 -14.52 -19.80 -21.75
C ARG A 29 -13.09 -19.82 -22.26
N ILE A 30 -12.70 -20.89 -22.96
CA ILE A 30 -11.32 -21.05 -23.45
C ILE A 30 -11.00 -20.05 -24.56
N GLU A 31 -11.95 -19.80 -25.47
CA GLU A 31 -11.78 -18.80 -26.54
C GLU A 31 -11.77 -17.36 -25.97
N ALA A 32 -12.65 -17.07 -25.01
CA ALA A 32 -12.66 -15.81 -24.27
C ALA A 32 -11.32 -15.59 -23.55
N LEU A 33 -10.80 -16.62 -22.87
CA LEU A 33 -9.49 -16.57 -22.21
C LEU A 33 -8.37 -16.24 -23.20
N ALA A 34 -8.34 -16.89 -24.36
CA ALA A 34 -7.32 -16.61 -25.37
C ALA A 34 -7.35 -15.15 -25.83
N ARG A 35 -8.55 -14.62 -26.09
CA ARG A 35 -8.78 -13.20 -26.45
C ARG A 35 -8.40 -12.26 -25.32
N GLY A 36 -8.81 -12.59 -24.11
CA GLY A 36 -8.47 -11.88 -22.90
C GLY A 36 -6.96 -11.85 -22.60
N LEU A 37 -6.20 -12.81 -23.11
CA LEU A 37 -4.74 -12.81 -23.04
C LEU A 37 -4.08 -12.26 -24.31
N GLY A 38 -4.83 -11.63 -25.22
CA GLY A 38 -4.32 -10.92 -26.38
C GLY A 38 -4.04 -11.78 -27.61
N TRP A 39 -4.63 -12.98 -27.72
CA TRP A 39 -4.64 -13.79 -28.95
C TRP A 39 -6.00 -13.75 -29.63
N ALA A 40 -6.02 -13.72 -30.96
CA ALA A 40 -7.27 -13.73 -31.71
C ALA A 40 -8.10 -15.01 -31.46
N THR A 41 -7.44 -16.14 -31.22
CA THR A 41 -8.08 -17.44 -30.98
C THR A 41 -7.32 -18.33 -30.01
N ASN A 42 -8.01 -19.33 -29.43
CA ASN A 42 -7.36 -20.37 -28.62
C ASN A 42 -6.34 -21.20 -29.41
N ALA A 43 -6.61 -21.46 -30.70
CA ALA A 43 -5.64 -22.14 -31.56
C ALA A 43 -4.34 -21.32 -31.70
N ALA A 44 -4.45 -20.01 -31.91
CA ALA A 44 -3.31 -19.10 -31.98
C ALA A 44 -2.55 -19.02 -30.65
N MET A 45 -3.27 -18.98 -29.52
CA MET A 45 -2.67 -19.04 -28.18
C MET A 45 -1.85 -20.32 -28.00
N ARG A 46 -2.42 -21.50 -28.32
CA ARG A 46 -1.71 -22.79 -28.19
C ARG A 46 -0.48 -22.87 -29.06
N ALA A 47 -0.57 -22.44 -30.32
CA ALA A 47 0.57 -22.41 -31.24
C ALA A 47 1.68 -21.47 -30.73
N ALA A 48 1.32 -20.29 -30.21
CA ALA A 48 2.29 -19.34 -29.66
C ALA A 48 2.98 -19.85 -28.39
N LEU A 49 2.24 -20.54 -27.51
CA LEU A 49 2.80 -21.16 -26.30
C LEU A 49 3.76 -22.30 -26.66
N ALA A 50 3.43 -23.13 -27.65
CA ALA A 50 4.33 -24.17 -28.15
C ALA A 50 5.61 -23.58 -28.77
N ALA A 51 5.51 -22.40 -29.39
CA ALA A 51 6.64 -21.68 -29.96
C ALA A 51 7.42 -20.81 -28.95
N GLY A 52 7.07 -20.84 -27.65
CA GLY A 52 7.77 -20.07 -26.62
C GLY A 52 7.64 -18.55 -26.73
N ARG A 53 6.48 -18.03 -27.16
CA ARG A 53 6.19 -16.58 -27.22
C ARG A 53 5.20 -16.15 -26.11
N PRO A 54 5.67 -15.97 -24.85
CA PRO A 54 4.81 -15.87 -23.67
C PRO A 54 4.30 -14.45 -23.34
N ASP A 55 4.94 -13.40 -23.86
CA ASP A 55 4.70 -12.03 -23.39
C ASP A 55 3.40 -11.47 -23.96
N ARG A 56 2.42 -11.25 -23.07
CA ARG A 56 1.15 -10.62 -23.42
C ARG A 56 0.67 -9.66 -22.35
N VAL A 57 -0.25 -8.79 -22.76
CA VAL A 57 -0.99 -7.90 -21.85
C VAL A 57 -2.40 -8.45 -21.77
N ALA A 58 -2.88 -8.69 -20.55
CA ALA A 58 -4.26 -9.08 -20.34
C ALA A 58 -5.21 -7.92 -20.69
N ASP A 59 -6.24 -8.24 -21.46
CA ASP A 59 -7.31 -7.37 -21.92
C ASP A 59 -8.66 -7.92 -21.46
N SER A 60 -9.13 -7.44 -20.30
CA SER A 60 -10.43 -7.84 -19.76
C SER A 60 -11.61 -7.46 -20.67
N ALA A 61 -11.49 -6.39 -21.46
CA ALA A 61 -12.55 -5.97 -22.36
C ALA A 61 -12.73 -6.97 -23.51
N ALA A 62 -11.63 -7.43 -24.12
CA ALA A 62 -11.69 -8.47 -25.15
C ALA A 62 -12.32 -9.78 -24.65
N PHE A 63 -12.07 -10.16 -23.39
CA PHE A 63 -12.70 -11.31 -22.75
C PHE A 63 -14.21 -11.13 -22.58
N GLN A 64 -14.64 -9.97 -22.06
CA GLN A 64 -16.04 -9.66 -21.81
C GLN A 64 -16.84 -9.56 -23.11
N VAL A 65 -16.34 -8.80 -24.09
CA VAL A 65 -17.01 -8.60 -25.39
C VAL A 65 -17.32 -9.95 -26.05
N TYR A 66 -16.33 -10.85 -26.10
CA TYR A 66 -16.51 -12.17 -26.70
C TYR A 66 -17.61 -13.01 -26.02
N LEU A 67 -17.72 -12.91 -24.69
CA LEU A 67 -18.73 -13.64 -23.91
C LEU A 67 -20.12 -12.99 -24.03
N ALA A 68 -20.19 -11.67 -24.03
CA ALA A 68 -21.42 -10.90 -24.19
C ALA A 68 -22.08 -11.17 -25.56
N GLU A 69 -21.30 -11.24 -26.64
CA GLU A 69 -21.76 -11.62 -27.99
C GLU A 69 -22.44 -13.00 -28.03
N ARG A 70 -22.18 -13.86 -27.03
CA ARG A 70 -22.74 -15.21 -26.91
C ARG A 70 -23.83 -15.30 -25.84
N GLY A 71 -24.29 -14.17 -25.33
CA GLY A 71 -25.36 -14.08 -24.34
C GLY A 71 -24.93 -14.39 -22.91
N TYR A 72 -23.64 -14.36 -22.59
CA TYR A 72 -23.18 -14.52 -21.20
C TYR A 72 -22.90 -13.16 -20.56
N ALA A 73 -23.54 -12.90 -19.42
CA ALA A 73 -23.14 -11.83 -18.50
C ALA A 73 -22.15 -12.41 -17.48
N VAL A 74 -20.97 -11.78 -17.35
CA VAL A 74 -19.93 -12.22 -16.41
C VAL A 74 -19.43 -11.02 -15.60
N PRO A 75 -18.92 -11.23 -14.37
CA PRO A 75 -18.33 -10.14 -13.59
C PRO A 75 -17.17 -9.46 -14.32
N ASP A 76 -17.06 -8.14 -14.18
CA ASP A 76 -16.05 -7.37 -14.92
C ASP A 76 -14.62 -7.85 -14.69
N ARG A 77 -14.35 -8.28 -13.46
CA ARG A 77 -13.03 -8.76 -13.03
C ARG A 77 -12.82 -10.26 -13.23
N ALA A 78 -13.74 -11.00 -13.84
CA ALA A 78 -13.68 -12.47 -13.90
C ALA A 78 -12.35 -13.01 -14.47
N LEU A 79 -11.89 -12.46 -15.60
CA LEU A 79 -10.58 -12.82 -16.16
C LEU A 79 -9.45 -12.48 -15.18
N PHE A 80 -9.46 -11.24 -14.70
CA PHE A 80 -8.38 -10.69 -13.90
C PHE A 80 -8.24 -11.43 -12.56
N ASP A 81 -9.33 -11.63 -11.85
CA ASP A 81 -9.38 -12.40 -10.61
C ASP A 81 -8.98 -13.86 -10.85
N GLY A 82 -9.37 -14.45 -11.99
CA GLY A 82 -8.92 -15.79 -12.40
C GLY A 82 -7.40 -15.87 -12.58
N VAL A 83 -6.79 -14.84 -13.18
CA VAL A 83 -5.31 -14.74 -13.30
C VAL A 83 -4.67 -14.60 -11.92
N LEU A 84 -5.18 -13.71 -11.07
CA LEU A 84 -4.61 -13.49 -9.73
C LEU A 84 -4.71 -14.76 -8.87
N ARG A 85 -5.86 -15.45 -8.86
CA ARG A 85 -6.03 -16.73 -8.14
C ARG A 85 -5.03 -17.77 -8.64
N ALA A 86 -4.86 -17.91 -9.96
CA ALA A 86 -3.90 -18.85 -10.53
C ALA A 86 -2.45 -18.54 -10.09
N GLN A 87 -2.06 -17.26 -10.06
CA GLN A 87 -0.74 -16.82 -9.59
C GLN A 87 -0.53 -17.07 -8.10
N VAL A 88 -1.52 -16.70 -7.27
CA VAL A 88 -1.48 -16.92 -5.82
C VAL A 88 -1.40 -18.42 -5.52
N ARG A 89 -2.19 -19.27 -6.20
CA ARG A 89 -2.11 -20.72 -6.04
C ARG A 89 -0.74 -21.29 -6.41
N ALA A 90 -0.13 -20.81 -7.50
CA ALA A 90 1.20 -21.26 -7.90
C ALA A 90 2.24 -20.97 -6.81
N VAL A 91 2.18 -19.78 -6.19
CA VAL A 91 3.03 -19.41 -5.05
C VAL A 91 2.71 -20.26 -3.83
N MET A 92 1.43 -20.45 -3.51
CA MET A 92 0.99 -21.27 -2.38
C MET A 92 1.45 -22.73 -2.49
N ALA A 93 1.57 -23.26 -3.71
CA ALA A 93 2.03 -24.63 -3.97
C ALA A 93 3.53 -24.80 -3.67
N THR A 94 4.37 -23.80 -3.93
CA THR A 94 5.80 -23.84 -3.64
C THR A 94 6.15 -23.35 -2.23
N HIS A 95 5.28 -22.54 -1.62
CA HIS A 95 5.48 -21.95 -0.30
C HIS A 95 4.39 -22.44 0.66
N GLY A 96 4.53 -23.70 1.06
CA GLY A 96 3.53 -24.40 1.88
C GLY A 96 3.18 -23.71 3.19
N ARG A 97 4.11 -22.96 3.81
CA ARG A 97 3.88 -22.24 5.08
C ARG A 97 3.24 -20.85 4.94
N LEU A 98 3.05 -20.37 3.72
CA LEU A 98 2.48 -19.04 3.48
C LEU A 98 0.98 -19.04 3.79
N THR A 99 0.50 -18.00 4.45
CA THR A 99 -0.90 -17.73 4.79
C THR A 99 -1.22 -16.27 4.50
N HIS A 100 -2.46 -15.84 4.63
CA HIS A 100 -2.85 -14.44 4.46
C HIS A 100 -2.07 -13.48 5.38
N HIS A 101 -1.69 -13.91 6.59
CA HIS A 101 -0.97 -13.05 7.53
C HIS A 101 0.57 -13.14 7.43
N GLY A 102 1.12 -14.12 6.71
CA GLY A 102 2.56 -14.30 6.55
C GLY A 102 2.98 -15.77 6.64
N PHE A 103 4.04 -16.07 7.40
CA PHE A 103 4.47 -17.45 7.61
C PHE A 103 3.73 -18.11 8.80
N GLY A 104 2.83 -19.05 8.51
CA GLY A 104 2.07 -19.79 9.52
C GLY A 104 0.85 -19.04 10.08
N VAL A 105 0.37 -19.45 11.25
CA VAL A 105 -0.74 -18.81 11.99
C VAL A 105 -0.19 -18.21 13.28
N TYR A 106 -0.76 -17.09 13.72
CA TYR A 106 -0.44 -16.48 15.00
C TYR A 106 -0.72 -17.45 16.16
N GLU A 107 0.31 -17.75 16.96
CA GLU A 107 0.23 -18.61 18.14
C GLU A 107 -0.05 -17.75 19.39
N GLU A 108 -1.28 -17.26 19.52
CA GLU A 108 -1.72 -16.65 20.79
C GLU A 108 -2.10 -17.77 21.76
N GLY A 109 -1.13 -18.17 22.60
CA GLY A 109 -1.32 -19.25 23.59
C GLY A 109 -1.12 -20.67 23.04
N ARG A 110 -1.36 -21.66 23.90
CA ARG A 110 -1.26 -23.09 23.57
C ARG A 110 -2.54 -23.59 22.90
N ILE A 111 -2.77 -23.22 21.65
CA ILE A 111 -3.86 -23.83 20.86
C ILE A 111 -3.51 -25.29 20.52
N SER A 112 -4.54 -26.13 20.36
CA SER A 112 -4.33 -27.52 19.97
C SER A 112 -3.80 -27.64 18.54
N VAL A 113 -3.16 -28.77 18.20
CA VAL A 113 -2.69 -29.04 16.82
C VAL A 113 -3.83 -29.00 15.82
N ALA A 114 -4.99 -29.56 16.17
CA ALA A 114 -6.18 -29.58 15.31
C ALA A 114 -6.73 -28.16 15.05
N GLU A 115 -6.76 -27.33 16.10
CA GLU A 115 -7.17 -25.94 15.97
C GLU A 115 -6.19 -25.13 15.12
N TRP A 116 -4.87 -25.34 15.31
CA TRP A 116 -3.85 -24.73 14.49
C TRP A 116 -4.00 -25.10 13.01
N GLN A 117 -4.22 -26.38 12.69
CA GLN A 117 -4.42 -26.86 11.32
C GLN A 117 -5.67 -26.23 10.68
N THR A 118 -6.76 -26.10 11.45
CA THR A 118 -8.00 -25.48 11.00
C THR A 118 -7.78 -23.99 10.68
N ARG A 119 -7.16 -23.23 11.59
CA ARG A 119 -6.85 -21.81 11.38
C ARG A 119 -5.88 -21.61 10.21
N PHE A 120 -4.93 -22.52 10.04
CA PHE A 120 -3.97 -22.49 8.94
C PHE A 120 -4.65 -22.70 7.59
N ALA A 121 -5.52 -23.70 7.49
CA ALA A 121 -6.31 -23.95 6.29
C ALA A 121 -7.23 -22.77 5.96
N ALA A 122 -7.91 -22.20 6.96
CA ALA A 122 -8.76 -21.04 6.80
C ALA A 122 -7.98 -19.80 6.30
N SER A 123 -6.85 -19.49 6.93
CA SER A 123 -6.01 -18.34 6.52
C SER A 123 -5.37 -18.54 5.13
N ARG A 124 -5.17 -19.79 4.68
CA ARG A 124 -4.75 -20.08 3.29
C ARG A 124 -5.90 -19.95 2.31
N ALA A 125 -7.11 -20.36 2.67
CA ALA A 125 -8.29 -20.15 1.85
C ALA A 125 -8.57 -18.66 1.63
N GLU A 126 -8.42 -17.85 2.68
CA GLU A 126 -8.59 -16.39 2.65
C GLU A 126 -7.72 -15.70 1.59
N MET A 127 -6.51 -16.20 1.31
CA MET A 127 -5.62 -15.66 0.27
C MET A 127 -6.23 -15.67 -1.14
N LEU A 128 -7.27 -16.48 -1.35
CA LEU A 128 -7.93 -16.62 -2.64
C LEU A 128 -9.22 -15.81 -2.71
N GLU A 129 -9.66 -15.19 -1.61
CA GLU A 129 -10.87 -14.36 -1.59
C GLU A 129 -10.64 -13.01 -2.28
N PRO A 130 -11.70 -12.39 -2.86
CA PRO A 130 -11.55 -11.15 -3.62
C PRO A 130 -10.79 -10.02 -2.91
N PRO A 131 -10.98 -9.77 -1.59
CA PRO A 131 -10.19 -8.76 -0.88
C PRO A 131 -8.68 -9.07 -0.91
N ALA A 132 -8.27 -10.31 -0.63
CA ALA A 132 -6.86 -10.71 -0.63
C ALA A 132 -6.24 -10.66 -2.04
N LEU A 133 -7.01 -10.97 -3.09
CA LEU A 133 -6.53 -10.82 -4.46
C LEU A 133 -6.23 -9.35 -4.79
N ALA A 134 -7.07 -8.42 -4.33
CA ALA A 134 -6.81 -6.99 -4.50
C ALA A 134 -5.56 -6.54 -3.73
N GLU A 135 -5.28 -7.13 -2.55
CA GLU A 135 -4.04 -6.89 -1.81
C GLU A 135 -2.81 -7.40 -2.57
N PHE A 136 -2.90 -8.58 -3.17
CA PHE A 136 -1.84 -9.14 -4.01
C PHE A 136 -1.56 -8.24 -5.22
N GLU A 137 -2.59 -7.80 -5.92
CA GLU A 137 -2.47 -6.85 -7.04
C GLU A 137 -1.72 -5.59 -6.60
N ARG A 138 -2.15 -4.96 -5.50
CA ARG A 138 -1.50 -3.76 -4.94
C ARG A 138 -0.04 -4.01 -4.57
N ALA A 139 0.23 -5.14 -3.91
CA ALA A 139 1.58 -5.53 -3.53
C ALA A 139 2.46 -5.77 -4.76
N SER A 140 1.95 -6.45 -5.78
CA SER A 140 2.65 -6.69 -7.05
C SER A 140 2.96 -5.40 -7.78
N GLU A 141 2.01 -4.45 -7.86
CA GLU A 141 2.26 -3.15 -8.47
C GLU A 141 3.38 -2.40 -7.72
N PHE A 142 3.30 -2.32 -6.40
CA PHE A 142 4.32 -1.66 -5.59
C PHE A 142 5.71 -2.31 -5.73
N LEU A 143 5.79 -3.63 -5.57
CA LEU A 143 7.05 -4.38 -5.65
C LEU A 143 7.66 -4.36 -7.06
N SER A 144 6.86 -4.28 -8.11
CA SER A 144 7.35 -4.21 -9.50
C SER A 144 8.20 -2.96 -9.79
N ARG A 145 8.07 -1.92 -8.95
CA ARG A 145 8.84 -0.67 -9.05
C ARG A 145 10.14 -0.69 -8.25
N LEU A 146 10.32 -1.70 -7.39
CA LEU A 146 11.48 -1.78 -6.52
C LEU A 146 12.66 -2.47 -7.21
N SER A 147 13.85 -1.94 -6.97
CA SER A 147 15.09 -2.56 -7.43
C SER A 147 15.51 -3.67 -6.48
N ARG A 148 16.10 -4.75 -7.03
CA ARG A 148 16.55 -5.91 -6.27
C ARG A 148 18.03 -5.83 -5.94
N THR A 149 18.41 -6.32 -4.76
CA THR A 149 19.80 -6.65 -4.39
C THR A 149 20.07 -8.13 -4.65
N ARG A 150 21.33 -8.55 -4.59
CA ARG A 150 21.71 -9.97 -4.75
C ARG A 150 21.23 -10.87 -3.60
N ALA A 151 21.10 -10.32 -2.38
CA ALA A 151 20.73 -11.07 -1.19
C ALA A 151 19.74 -10.29 -0.31
N PRO A 152 18.90 -10.98 0.49
CA PRO A 152 17.98 -10.35 1.43
C PRO A 152 18.66 -9.41 2.41
N THR A 153 18.13 -8.19 2.56
CA THR A 153 18.67 -7.20 3.48
C THR A 153 17.90 -7.22 4.80
N ARG A 154 18.59 -7.13 5.94
CA ARG A 154 17.94 -7.11 7.26
C ARG A 154 17.35 -5.76 7.66
N VAL A 155 17.50 -4.74 6.81
CA VAL A 155 17.13 -3.35 7.10
C VAL A 155 15.61 -3.17 7.08
N LEU A 156 14.93 -3.80 6.14
CA LEU A 156 13.47 -3.71 5.99
C LEU A 156 12.87 -5.11 6.08
N THR A 157 11.85 -5.23 6.92
CA THR A 157 11.01 -6.45 6.93
C THR A 157 9.86 -6.29 5.95
N THR A 158 9.24 -7.40 5.57
CA THR A 158 7.98 -7.41 4.82
C THR A 158 6.87 -6.67 5.58
N TYR A 159 6.92 -6.62 6.91
CA TYR A 159 6.01 -5.80 7.70
C TYR A 159 6.21 -4.30 7.46
N ASN A 160 7.47 -3.84 7.38
CA ASN A 160 7.75 -2.44 7.02
C ASN A 160 7.31 -2.14 5.58
N LEU A 161 7.62 -3.05 4.66
CA LEU A 161 7.32 -2.88 3.23
C LEU A 161 5.82 -2.87 2.94
N LYS A 162 5.00 -3.66 3.64
CA LYS A 162 3.55 -3.59 3.46
C LYS A 162 2.99 -2.22 3.81
N HIS A 163 3.51 -1.57 4.86
CA HIS A 163 3.09 -0.21 5.21
C HIS A 163 3.59 0.82 4.20
N SER A 164 4.76 0.61 3.59
CA SER A 164 5.22 1.43 2.47
C SER A 164 4.28 1.27 1.26
N ALA A 165 3.84 0.05 0.94
CA ALA A 165 2.87 -0.20 -0.14
C ALA A 165 1.50 0.45 0.15
N GLU A 166 0.97 0.29 1.36
CA GLU A 166 -0.28 0.94 1.81
C GLU A 166 -0.19 2.47 1.66
N ARG A 167 0.90 3.10 2.13
CA ARG A 167 1.12 4.55 1.98
C ARG A 167 1.22 4.98 0.52
N TRP A 168 1.90 4.18 -0.30
CA TRP A 168 2.10 4.46 -1.71
C TRP A 168 0.79 4.47 -2.49
N HIS A 169 -0.08 3.49 -2.24
CA HIS A 169 -1.41 3.43 -2.84
C HIS A 169 -2.33 4.55 -2.34
N ARG A 170 -2.31 4.86 -1.03
CA ARG A 170 -3.08 5.97 -0.46
C ARG A 170 -2.82 7.30 -1.16
N HIS A 171 -1.54 7.62 -1.38
CA HIS A 171 -1.15 8.91 -1.95
C HIS A 171 -1.59 9.07 -3.41
N ARG A 172 -1.77 7.98 -4.15
CA ARG A 172 -2.17 8.01 -5.56
C ARG A 172 -3.67 8.16 -5.79
N GLY A 173 -4.46 8.33 -4.72
CA GLY A 173 -5.83 8.80 -4.83
C GLY A 173 -6.86 7.73 -5.15
N ILE A 174 -7.16 6.87 -4.16
CA ILE A 174 -8.53 6.35 -3.99
C ILE A 174 -9.05 6.99 -2.70
N GLU A 175 -9.49 8.24 -2.78
CA GLU A 175 -10.21 8.85 -1.68
C GLU A 175 -11.44 7.99 -1.34
N GLY A 176 -11.63 7.75 -0.04
CA GLY A 176 -12.95 7.38 0.49
C GLY A 176 -13.10 6.01 1.13
N ARG A 177 -12.05 5.22 1.41
CA ARG A 177 -12.22 3.99 2.21
C ARG A 177 -10.91 3.35 2.71
N TRP A 178 -10.65 3.42 4.03
CA TRP A 178 -9.47 2.86 4.70
C TRP A 178 -9.29 1.34 4.50
N ASP A 179 -10.35 0.63 4.14
CA ASP A 179 -10.40 -0.82 3.88
C ASP A 179 -9.85 -1.19 2.48
N ARG A 180 -9.75 -0.25 1.54
CA ARG A 180 -9.33 -0.54 0.15
C ARG A 180 -7.83 -0.47 -0.09
N GLU A 181 -7.06 0.13 0.82
CA GLU A 181 -5.61 0.34 0.67
C GLU A 181 -4.77 -0.71 1.40
N TYR A 182 -5.41 -1.52 2.24
CA TYR A 182 -4.74 -2.50 3.08
C TYR A 182 -3.94 -3.50 2.23
N VAL A 183 -2.81 -3.95 2.74
CA VAL A 183 -2.02 -5.04 2.18
C VAL A 183 -1.61 -5.94 3.34
N SER A 184 -2.11 -7.17 3.38
CA SER A 184 -1.64 -8.13 4.36
C SER A 184 -0.18 -8.50 4.10
N ASN A 185 0.53 -8.85 5.17
CA ASN A 185 1.92 -9.26 5.07
C ASN A 185 2.08 -10.57 4.26
N GLY A 186 1.06 -11.45 4.26
CA GLY A 186 1.04 -12.67 3.46
C GLY A 186 0.87 -12.41 1.97
N MET A 187 -0.03 -11.51 1.57
CA MET A 187 -0.18 -11.17 0.15
C MET A 187 1.03 -10.38 -0.39
N LEU A 188 1.69 -9.56 0.44
CA LEU A 188 2.99 -8.96 0.07
C LEU A 188 4.07 -10.02 -0.16
N LEU A 189 4.19 -11.01 0.73
CA LEU A 189 5.10 -12.14 0.56
C LEU A 189 4.76 -12.94 -0.70
N ALA A 190 3.48 -13.17 -0.97
CA ALA A 190 3.04 -13.88 -2.16
C ALA A 190 3.45 -13.13 -3.44
N ALA A 191 3.22 -11.82 -3.49
CA ALA A 191 3.63 -10.96 -4.59
C ALA A 191 5.16 -10.94 -4.76
N ALA A 192 5.92 -10.92 -3.67
CA ALA A 192 7.38 -10.98 -3.69
C ALA A 192 7.88 -12.30 -4.33
N TYR A 193 7.34 -13.45 -3.93
CA TYR A 193 7.67 -14.73 -4.54
C TYR A 193 7.27 -14.78 -6.02
N HIS A 194 6.07 -14.29 -6.35
CA HIS A 194 5.59 -14.22 -7.74
C HIS A 194 6.54 -13.40 -8.64
N LEU A 195 7.05 -12.28 -8.15
CA LEU A 195 7.98 -11.41 -8.88
C LEU A 195 9.45 -11.86 -8.79
N GLY A 196 9.72 -13.01 -8.17
CA GLY A 196 11.07 -13.58 -8.08
C GLY A 196 12.00 -12.83 -7.13
N PHE A 197 11.46 -12.20 -6.08
CA PHE A 197 12.27 -11.75 -4.96
C PHE A 197 12.72 -12.95 -4.11
N GLN A 198 13.90 -12.85 -3.55
CA GLN A 198 14.38 -13.77 -2.52
C GLN A 198 13.82 -13.33 -1.18
N VAL A 199 13.28 -14.29 -0.43
CA VAL A 199 12.71 -14.07 0.89
C VAL A 199 13.46 -14.90 1.92
N LYS A 200 13.96 -14.23 2.97
CA LYS A 200 14.51 -14.89 4.16
C LYS A 200 13.64 -14.57 5.36
N ARG A 201 13.06 -15.59 6.00
CA ARG A 201 12.25 -15.40 7.21
C ARG A 201 13.05 -14.68 8.31
N ALA A 202 12.42 -13.76 9.02
CA ALA A 202 13.11 -12.91 10.01
C ALA A 202 13.59 -13.72 11.24
N SER A 203 12.78 -14.68 11.68
CA SER A 203 13.14 -15.70 12.69
C SER A 203 12.35 -17.00 12.44
N PRO A 204 12.67 -18.12 13.10
CA PRO A 204 11.91 -19.38 12.96
C PRO A 204 10.42 -19.28 13.33
N THR A 205 10.04 -18.28 14.11
CA THR A 205 8.65 -18.04 14.56
C THR A 205 8.02 -16.79 13.94
N ALA A 206 8.81 -15.91 13.31
CA ALA A 206 8.30 -14.67 12.75
C ALA A 206 7.31 -14.89 11.60
N PHE A 207 6.26 -14.08 11.53
CA PHE A 207 5.34 -14.04 10.38
C PHE A 207 5.94 -13.27 9.20
N SER A 208 6.94 -12.44 9.46
CA SER A 208 7.60 -11.59 8.47
C SER A 208 8.91 -12.18 7.94
N GLY A 209 9.36 -11.64 6.82
CA GLY A 209 10.65 -11.94 6.21
C GLY A 209 11.40 -10.69 5.83
N HIS A 210 12.57 -10.91 5.24
CA HIS A 210 13.45 -9.94 4.63
C HIS A 210 13.49 -10.21 3.13
N LEU A 211 13.35 -9.16 2.33
CA LEU A 211 13.45 -9.26 0.87
C LEU A 211 14.83 -8.80 0.40
N ASN A 212 15.27 -9.30 -0.76
CA ASN A 212 16.42 -8.76 -1.48
C ASN A 212 16.06 -7.47 -2.23
N VAL A 213 15.63 -6.46 -1.48
CA VAL A 213 15.25 -5.15 -2.02
C VAL A 213 16.33 -4.11 -1.75
N LEU A 214 16.53 -3.21 -2.72
CA LEU A 214 17.43 -2.07 -2.57
C LEU A 214 16.71 -0.97 -1.78
N THR A 215 17.16 -0.71 -0.55
CA THR A 215 16.57 0.29 0.36
C THR A 215 16.44 1.68 -0.29
N ALA A 216 17.40 2.06 -1.15
CA ALA A 216 17.34 3.33 -1.88
C ALA A 216 16.13 3.43 -2.82
N SER A 217 15.72 2.32 -3.47
CA SER A 217 14.52 2.32 -4.34
C SER A 217 13.22 2.45 -3.54
N VAL A 218 13.17 1.88 -2.33
CA VAL A 218 12.03 2.09 -1.41
C VAL A 218 11.95 3.55 -1.00
N ARG A 219 13.08 4.14 -0.59
CA ARG A 219 13.15 5.56 -0.20
C ARG A 219 12.78 6.48 -1.36
N ALA A 220 13.26 6.20 -2.57
CA ALA A 220 12.91 6.99 -3.75
C ALA A 220 11.39 7.01 -3.98
N LEU A 221 10.73 5.85 -3.92
CA LEU A 221 9.27 5.79 -4.01
C LEU A 221 8.59 6.50 -2.83
N GLU A 222 9.10 6.39 -1.61
CA GLU A 222 8.54 7.11 -0.46
C GLU A 222 8.76 8.63 -0.55
N ASP A 223 9.85 9.06 -1.17
CA ASP A 223 10.17 10.46 -1.41
C ASP A 223 9.23 11.07 -2.47
N GLU A 224 8.81 10.30 -3.47
CA GLU A 224 7.74 10.68 -4.42
C GLU A 224 6.40 10.99 -3.70
N LEU A 225 6.16 10.38 -2.53
CA LEU A 225 4.92 10.57 -1.76
C LEU A 225 4.98 11.73 -0.78
N LYS A 226 6.15 12.36 -0.62
CA LYS A 226 6.27 13.49 0.30
C LYS A 226 5.41 14.63 -0.25
N PRO A 227 4.37 15.08 0.47
CA PRO A 227 3.59 16.20 0.00
C PRO A 227 4.53 17.40 -0.18
N VAL A 228 4.40 18.10 -1.30
CA VAL A 228 5.02 19.40 -1.46
C VAL A 228 4.38 20.30 -0.41
N LEU A 229 5.09 20.54 0.69
CA LEU A 229 4.57 21.37 1.75
C LEU A 229 4.46 22.79 1.22
N PRO A 230 3.28 23.42 1.33
CA PRO A 230 3.13 24.78 0.86
C PRO A 230 4.07 25.66 1.66
N GLN A 231 4.89 26.44 0.95
CA GLN A 231 5.80 27.37 1.59
C GLN A 231 5.02 28.53 2.23
N PRO A 232 5.59 29.21 3.23
CA PRO A 232 5.05 30.49 3.71
C PRO A 232 4.94 31.48 2.55
N GLU A 233 3.92 32.33 2.61
CA GLU A 233 3.77 33.43 1.66
C GLU A 233 4.98 34.39 1.77
N PRO A 234 5.37 35.10 0.70
CA PRO A 234 6.48 36.04 0.76
C PRO A 234 6.34 37.04 1.91
N GLY A 235 7.34 37.08 2.80
CA GLY A 235 7.34 37.95 3.99
C GLY A 235 6.77 37.33 5.27
N GLU A 236 6.14 36.16 5.18
CA GLU A 236 5.74 35.37 6.36
C GLU A 236 6.87 34.41 6.78
N PRO A 237 7.27 34.39 8.05
CA PRO A 237 8.38 33.55 8.51
C PRO A 237 7.97 32.09 8.71
N PHE A 238 6.68 31.78 8.75
CA PHE A 238 6.19 30.41 8.82
C PHE A 238 4.78 30.27 8.24
N ARG A 239 4.38 29.01 7.96
CA ARG A 239 3.03 28.61 7.57
C ARG A 239 2.50 27.56 8.53
N VAL A 240 1.23 27.65 8.89
CA VAL A 240 0.54 26.59 9.64
C VAL A 240 0.12 25.50 8.66
N LEU A 241 0.55 24.26 8.91
CA LEU A 241 0.30 23.11 8.03
C LEU A 241 -0.92 22.27 8.42
N GLY A 242 -1.51 22.50 9.60
CA GLY A 242 -2.60 21.67 10.10
C GLY A 242 -2.25 20.82 11.32
N ARG A 243 -3.19 19.93 11.68
CA ARG A 243 -2.97 18.85 12.66
C ARG A 243 -2.18 17.74 11.97
N VAL A 244 -0.97 17.49 12.46
CA VAL A 244 -0.15 16.39 11.94
C VAL A 244 -0.27 15.23 12.93
N HIS A 245 -1.00 14.20 12.50
CA HIS A 245 -1.18 12.87 13.11
C HIS A 245 -2.42 12.63 14.01
N PRO A 246 -3.31 11.68 13.66
CA PRO A 246 -4.37 11.18 14.52
C PRO A 246 -3.95 10.00 15.43
N SER A 247 -2.80 9.35 15.21
CA SER A 247 -2.45 8.12 15.94
C SER A 247 -1.85 8.29 17.34
N SER A 248 -1.65 9.52 17.82
CA SER A 248 -1.19 9.77 19.19
C SER A 248 -2.28 10.47 19.97
N PHE A 249 -2.53 10.01 21.21
CA PHE A 249 -3.50 10.60 22.15
C PHE A 249 -3.31 12.10 22.41
N THR A 250 -2.20 12.69 21.97
CA THR A 250 -1.96 14.13 22.05
C THR A 250 -1.88 14.75 20.64
N PRO A 251 -2.73 15.73 20.30
CA PRO A 251 -2.63 16.43 19.02
C PRO A 251 -1.29 17.18 18.91
N ARG A 252 -0.76 17.25 17.69
CA ARG A 252 0.42 18.06 17.35
C ARG A 252 0.06 19.00 16.20
N TYR A 253 0.54 20.24 16.29
CA TYR A 253 0.43 21.26 15.25
C TYR A 253 1.69 21.23 14.40
N GLY A 254 1.50 21.18 13.09
CA GLY A 254 2.59 21.30 12.13
C GLY A 254 2.75 22.75 11.69
N TYR A 255 3.98 23.23 11.73
CA TYR A 255 4.39 24.52 11.20
C TYR A 255 5.54 24.33 10.22
N LEU A 256 5.62 25.15 9.17
CA LEU A 256 6.76 25.19 8.26
C LEU A 256 7.41 26.56 8.34
N ALA A 257 8.65 26.64 8.84
CA ALA A 257 9.41 27.89 8.81
C ALA A 257 9.86 28.21 7.37
N ALA A 258 10.01 29.49 7.05
CA ALA A 258 10.48 29.97 5.76
C ALA A 258 11.89 29.43 5.47
N GLY A 259 12.07 28.85 4.28
CA GLY A 259 13.32 28.16 3.91
C GLY A 259 13.53 26.81 4.61
N GLY A 260 12.59 26.39 5.46
CA GLY A 260 12.63 25.10 6.14
C GLY A 260 12.17 23.96 5.23
N ALA A 261 12.94 22.88 5.17
CA ALA A 261 12.57 21.68 4.41
C ALA A 261 11.71 20.67 5.21
N LYS A 262 11.53 20.89 6.52
CA LYS A 262 10.83 19.95 7.42
C LYS A 262 9.85 20.67 8.34
N PRO A 263 8.68 20.08 8.60
CA PRO A 263 7.71 20.64 9.51
C PRO A 263 8.19 20.55 10.96
N ILE A 264 7.95 21.61 11.72
CA ILE A 264 8.14 21.69 13.17
C ILE A 264 6.83 21.28 13.82
N LEU A 265 6.87 20.18 14.59
CA LEU A 265 5.71 19.64 15.28
C LEU A 265 5.72 20.05 16.74
N LEU A 266 4.73 20.83 17.17
CA LEU A 266 4.59 21.26 18.56
C LEU A 266 3.30 20.70 19.17
N ARG A 267 3.37 20.28 20.43
CA ARG A 267 2.17 20.01 21.24
C ARG A 267 1.52 21.35 21.65
N PRO A 268 0.23 21.38 21.99
CA PRO A 268 -0.42 22.60 22.50
C PRO A 268 0.35 23.22 23.66
N THR A 269 0.85 22.39 24.57
CA THR A 269 1.62 22.80 25.75
C THR A 269 3.10 23.09 25.49
N ALA A 270 3.61 22.89 24.27
CA ALA A 270 5.04 22.97 23.96
C ALA A 270 5.45 24.28 23.23
N HIS A 271 4.60 25.30 23.17
CA HIS A 271 4.92 26.57 22.53
C HIS A 271 5.76 27.49 23.45
N THR A 272 6.95 27.03 23.83
CA THR A 272 7.92 27.82 24.61
C THR A 272 8.63 28.85 23.72
N ALA A 273 9.24 29.88 24.31
CA ALA A 273 10.04 30.88 23.58
C ALA A 273 11.09 30.22 22.66
N THR A 274 11.78 29.19 23.14
CA THR A 274 12.75 28.40 22.35
C THR A 274 12.12 27.75 21.12
N ASN A 275 10.91 27.21 21.24
CA ASN A 275 10.23 26.58 20.11
C ASN A 275 9.65 27.61 19.12
N LEU A 276 9.18 28.76 19.62
CA LEU A 276 8.72 29.86 18.77
C LEU A 276 9.86 30.47 17.94
N LEU A 277 11.06 30.54 18.50
CA LEU A 277 12.26 30.99 17.79
C LEU A 277 12.69 30.05 16.65
N ARG A 278 12.18 28.81 16.61
CA ARG A 278 12.37 27.91 15.47
C ARG A 278 11.42 28.21 14.31
N LEU A 279 10.35 28.96 14.56
CA LEU A 279 9.34 29.34 13.57
C LEU A 279 9.63 30.70 12.94
N ALA A 280 10.03 31.68 13.76
CA ALA A 280 10.35 33.03 13.30
C ALA A 280 11.46 33.64 14.17
N PRO A 281 12.24 34.59 13.62
CA PRO A 281 13.30 35.25 14.37
C PRO A 281 12.72 36.16 15.48
N ALA A 282 13.55 36.50 16.46
CA ALA A 282 13.13 37.20 17.68
C ALA A 282 12.57 38.60 17.39
N ASP A 283 13.14 39.31 16.42
CA ASP A 283 12.71 40.63 15.96
C ASP A 283 11.31 40.59 15.34
N TRP A 284 11.00 39.56 14.55
CA TRP A 284 9.66 39.36 14.01
C TRP A 284 8.64 39.17 15.14
N TRP A 285 8.94 38.32 16.12
CA TRP A 285 8.06 38.14 17.29
C TRP A 285 7.92 39.41 18.11
N ALA A 286 9.02 40.11 18.39
CA ALA A 286 9.02 41.34 19.18
C ALA A 286 8.24 42.48 18.52
N SER A 287 8.28 42.57 17.18
CA SER A 287 7.52 43.58 16.42
C SER A 287 6.01 43.44 16.57
N ARG A 288 5.50 42.21 16.78
CA ARG A 288 4.08 41.89 16.90
C ARG A 288 3.63 41.72 18.36
N PHE A 289 4.52 41.19 19.18
CA PHE A 289 4.28 40.82 20.58
C PHE A 289 5.41 41.37 21.45
N PRO A 290 5.44 42.69 21.67
CA PRO A 290 6.54 43.33 22.40
C PRO A 290 6.70 42.74 23.81
N PRO A 291 7.94 42.60 24.32
CA PRO A 291 8.18 41.93 25.58
C PRO A 291 7.60 42.69 26.78
N ARG A 292 6.94 41.96 27.68
CA ARG A 292 6.42 42.51 28.96
C ARG A 292 7.52 42.80 29.99
N SER A 293 8.74 42.30 29.77
CA SER A 293 9.87 42.51 30.68
C SER A 293 11.19 42.56 29.92
N ARG A 294 12.20 43.23 30.48
CA ARG A 294 13.53 43.36 29.86
C ARG A 294 14.28 42.03 29.69
N ARG A 295 13.81 40.94 30.32
CA ARG A 295 14.48 39.61 30.27
C ARG A 295 13.91 38.70 29.20
N ALA A 296 12.73 39.00 28.65
CA ALA A 296 12.10 38.19 27.61
C ALA A 296 12.34 38.82 26.22
N PRO A 297 12.58 38.00 25.18
CA PRO A 297 12.78 38.52 23.83
C PRO A 297 11.46 39.05 23.20
N PHE A 298 10.31 38.54 23.64
CA PHE A 298 8.96 38.94 23.21
C PHE A 298 7.93 38.39 24.21
N ASP A 299 6.67 38.83 24.12
CA ASP A 299 5.56 38.27 24.90
C ASP A 299 5.20 36.87 24.38
N THR A 300 5.80 35.86 25.01
CA THR A 300 5.61 34.44 24.65
C THR A 300 4.15 34.03 24.75
N LEU A 301 3.41 34.50 25.76
CA LEU A 301 2.02 34.12 25.94
C LEU A 301 1.14 34.67 24.81
N ALA A 302 1.35 35.94 24.43
CA ALA A 302 0.63 36.54 23.30
C ALA A 302 0.97 35.86 21.97
N ALA A 303 2.25 35.54 21.74
CA ALA A 303 2.70 34.79 20.56
C ALA A 303 2.08 33.37 20.50
N MET A 304 1.98 32.68 21.65
CA MET A 304 1.29 31.39 21.76
C MET A 304 -0.19 31.52 21.39
N SER A 305 -0.90 32.49 21.99
CA SER A 305 -2.31 32.74 21.71
C SER A 305 -2.55 33.04 20.24
N HIS A 306 -1.66 33.80 19.60
CA HIS A 306 -1.73 34.08 18.17
C HIS A 306 -1.60 32.81 17.32
N LEU A 307 -0.62 31.93 17.60
CA LEU A 307 -0.49 30.66 16.89
C LEU A 307 -1.70 29.75 17.07
N VAL A 308 -2.28 29.71 18.26
CA VAL A 308 -3.53 28.96 18.52
C VAL A 308 -4.68 29.57 17.72
N GLY A 309 -4.77 30.90 17.63
CA GLY A 309 -5.74 31.61 16.78
C GLY A 309 -5.62 31.26 15.31
N LEU A 310 -4.42 31.36 14.72
CA LEU A 310 -4.14 30.96 13.34
C LEU A 310 -4.50 29.49 13.09
N ALA A 311 -4.23 28.62 14.07
CA ALA A 311 -4.59 27.22 13.96
C ALA A 311 -6.12 27.02 14.01
N HIS A 312 -6.86 27.81 14.79
CA HIS A 312 -8.32 27.76 14.80
C HIS A 312 -8.92 28.25 13.48
N GLU A 313 -8.43 29.38 12.94
CA GLU A 313 -8.83 29.92 11.63
C GLU A 313 -8.57 28.95 10.48
N ALA A 314 -7.47 28.21 10.55
CA ALA A 314 -7.15 27.14 9.60
C ALA A 314 -8.01 25.86 9.78
N GLY A 315 -9.04 25.89 10.64
CA GLY A 315 -9.95 24.76 10.87
C GLY A 315 -9.31 23.59 11.64
N ILE A 316 -8.19 23.81 12.33
CA ILE A 316 -7.42 22.73 12.97
C ILE A 316 -8.06 22.28 14.30
N PHE A 317 -8.84 23.17 14.92
CA PHE A 317 -9.58 22.93 16.15
C PHE A 317 -11.08 22.93 15.85
N GLU A 318 -11.69 21.75 15.70
CA GLU A 318 -13.14 21.60 15.85
C GLU A 318 -13.47 21.23 17.30
N PRO A 319 -14.02 22.14 18.12
CA PRO A 319 -14.39 21.84 19.50
C PRO A 319 -15.50 20.77 19.61
N ALA A 320 -16.30 20.61 18.56
CA ALA A 320 -17.40 19.65 18.50
C ALA A 320 -16.92 18.18 18.43
N ALA A 321 -15.70 17.92 17.96
CA ALA A 321 -15.13 16.58 17.89
C ALA A 321 -14.60 16.05 19.24
N PHE A 322 -14.78 16.82 20.33
CA PHE A 322 -14.28 16.52 21.68
C PHE A 322 -15.37 16.54 22.77
N ARG A 323 -16.66 16.48 22.38
CA ARG A 323 -17.76 16.20 23.32
C ARG A 323 -18.16 14.73 23.27
#